data_AF-A0A4Q3DEF0-F1
#
_entry.id   AF-A0A4Q3DEF0-F1
#
_cell.length_a   1.000
_cell.length_b   1.000
_cell.length_c   1.000
_cell.angle_alpha   90.00
_cell.angle_beta   90.00
_cell.angle_gamma   90.00
#
_symmetry.space_group_name_H-M   'P 1'
#
loop_
_entity.id
_entity.type
_entity.pdbx_description
1 polymer ?
#
loop_
_entity_poly.entity_id
_entity_poly.type
_entity_poly.pdbx_seq_one_letter_code
_entity_poly.pdbx_strand_id
1 'polypeptide(L)'
;MEELAAIAREVDLLETVQSQLAAVSNRDDEQRRHDLIELRRALSAQIAAVGKVADPVFTAKGDDETLRIYRAKFSRMRSAAALHQADWPAILLGERPEEYRASALGVREANRDFVAWVRTALKTLQG
;
A
#
# COMPACT_ATOMS: atom_id res chain seq x y z
N MET A 1 7.11 -9.70 20.41
CA MET A 1 7.26 -8.22 20.38
C MET A 1 8.04 -7.75 19.16
N GLU A 2 9.16 -8.39 18.83
CA GLU A 2 9.96 -8.04 17.64
C GLU A 2 9.19 -8.15 16.32
N GLU A 3 8.35 -9.17 16.16
CA GLU A 3 7.51 -9.36 14.97
C GLU A 3 6.47 -8.23 14.80
N LEU A 4 5.82 -7.80 15.89
CA LEU A 4 4.87 -6.68 15.85
C LEU A 4 5.56 -5.37 15.49
N ALA A 5 6.78 -5.17 15.99
CA ALA A 5 7.61 -4.03 15.62
C ALA A 5 8.04 -4.10 14.14
N ALA A 6 8.32 -5.29 13.60
CA ALA A 6 8.60 -5.47 12.18
C ALA A 6 7.40 -5.10 11.32
N ILE A 7 6.18 -5.55 11.66
CA ILE A 7 4.95 -5.17 10.94
C ILE A 7 4.76 -3.65 10.97
N ALA A 8 4.91 -3.01 12.15
CA ALA A 8 4.78 -1.57 12.27
C ALA A 8 5.75 -0.82 11.34
N ARG A 9 7.03 -1.21 11.32
CA ARG A 9 8.04 -0.62 10.42
C ARG A 9 7.65 -0.77 8.95
N GLU A 10 7.26 -1.96 8.51
CA GLU A 10 6.90 -2.18 7.10
C GLU A 10 5.64 -1.39 6.69
N VAL A 11 4.71 -1.18 7.61
CA VAL A 11 3.53 -0.34 7.39
C VAL A 11 3.88 1.15 7.30
N ASP A 12 4.81 1.62 8.12
CA ASP A 12 5.29 3.01 8.05
C ASP A 12 6.07 3.28 6.74
N LEU A 13 6.88 2.31 6.30
CA LEU A 13 7.56 2.37 4.99
C LEU A 13 6.55 2.37 3.84
N LEU A 14 5.48 1.57 3.93
CA LEU A 14 4.39 1.56 2.96
C LEU A 14 3.71 2.94 2.84
N GLU A 15 3.40 3.58 3.97
CA GLU A 15 2.83 4.94 3.99
C GLU A 15 3.80 6.00 3.44
N THR A 16 5.10 5.80 3.67
CA THR A 16 6.16 6.68 3.13
C THR A 16 6.20 6.61 1.60
N VAL A 17 6.23 5.41 1.01
CA VAL A 17 6.24 5.23 -0.46
C VAL A 17 4.99 5.82 -1.10
N GLN A 18 3.83 5.71 -0.44
CA GLN A 18 2.59 6.32 -0.93
C GLN A 18 2.62 7.83 -0.91
N SER A 19 3.16 8.41 0.17
CA SER A 19 3.37 9.85 0.29
C SER A 19 4.28 10.37 -0.82
N GLN A 20 5.34 9.62 -1.15
CA GLN A 20 6.25 9.95 -2.26
C GLN A 20 5.54 9.84 -3.62
N LEU A 21 4.77 8.78 -3.88
CA LEU A 21 3.95 8.65 -5.11
C LEU A 21 2.98 9.83 -5.26
N ALA A 22 2.38 10.27 -4.16
CA ALA A 22 1.48 11.40 -4.16
C ALA A 22 2.19 12.72 -4.50
N ALA A 23 3.36 12.95 -3.91
CA ALA A 23 4.19 14.11 -4.21
C ALA A 23 4.62 14.14 -5.68
N VAL A 24 5.10 13.01 -6.22
CA VAL A 24 5.55 12.95 -7.61
C VAL A 24 4.39 13.08 -8.61
N SER A 25 3.20 12.58 -8.27
CA SER A 25 2.04 12.69 -9.15
C SER A 25 1.64 14.15 -9.47
N ASN A 26 1.99 15.09 -8.60
CA ASN A 26 1.70 16.53 -8.74
C ASN A 26 2.82 17.33 -9.43
N ARG A 27 3.93 16.69 -9.81
CA ARG A 27 5.03 17.33 -10.55
C ARG A 27 4.73 17.38 -12.04
N ASP A 28 5.30 18.36 -12.73
CA ASP A 28 5.18 18.56 -14.19
C ASP A 28 6.55 18.62 -14.91
N ASP A 29 7.62 18.18 -14.25
CA ASP A 29 8.96 18.12 -14.83
C ASP A 29 9.24 16.81 -15.59
N GLU A 30 10.30 16.82 -16.42
CA GLU A 30 10.70 15.68 -17.25
C GLU A 30 11.08 14.44 -16.43
N GLN A 31 11.58 14.64 -15.21
CA GLN A 31 12.03 13.58 -14.30
C GLN A 31 10.85 12.84 -13.65
N ARG A 32 9.67 13.46 -13.58
CA ARG A 32 8.43 12.90 -13.00
C ARG A 32 8.13 11.48 -13.47
N ARG A 33 8.24 11.22 -14.79
CA ARG A 33 7.87 9.92 -15.37
C ARG A 33 8.79 8.80 -14.85
N HIS A 34 10.09 9.09 -14.78
CA HIS A 34 11.08 8.15 -14.25
C HIS A 34 10.80 7.84 -12.78
N ASP A 35 10.63 8.88 -11.97
CA ASP A 35 10.38 8.75 -10.54
C ASP A 35 9.08 7.98 -10.24
N LEU A 36 8.02 8.19 -11.05
CA LEU A 36 6.78 7.40 -10.94
C LEU A 36 7.00 5.91 -11.21
N ILE A 37 7.85 5.55 -12.19
CA ILE A 37 8.16 4.15 -12.50
C ILE A 37 8.90 3.50 -11.33
N GLU A 38 9.90 4.19 -10.78
CA GLU A 38 10.67 3.69 -9.63
C GLU A 38 9.80 3.52 -8.39
N LEU A 39 9.01 4.54 -8.06
CA LEU A 39 8.12 4.51 -6.90
C LEU A 39 7.01 3.45 -7.04
N ARG A 40 6.54 3.15 -8.25
CA ARG A 40 5.59 2.04 -8.49
C ARG A 40 6.22 0.68 -8.19
N ARG A 41 7.49 0.49 -8.57
CA ARG A 41 8.24 -0.73 -8.21
C ARG A 41 8.45 -0.82 -6.69
N ALA A 42 8.82 0.30 -6.07
CA ALA A 42 8.96 0.38 -4.61
C ALA A 42 7.64 0.04 -3.90
N LEU A 43 6.50 0.54 -4.39
CA LEU A 43 5.18 0.22 -3.82
C LEU A 43 4.91 -1.29 -3.89
N SER A 44 5.12 -1.93 -5.05
CA SER A 44 4.89 -3.36 -5.20
C SER A 44 5.81 -4.19 -4.30
N ALA A 45 7.09 -3.79 -4.18
CA ALA A 45 8.04 -4.42 -3.26
C ALA A 45 7.60 -4.27 -1.80
N GLN A 46 7.13 -3.08 -1.41
CA GLN A 46 6.71 -2.80 -0.05
C GLN A 46 5.41 -3.53 0.33
N ILE A 47 4.46 -3.66 -0.59
CA ILE A 47 3.26 -4.51 -0.38
C ILE A 47 3.67 -5.96 -0.12
N ALA A 48 4.64 -6.49 -0.88
CA ALA A 48 5.16 -7.84 -0.66
C ALA A 48 5.90 -7.97 0.69
N ALA A 49 6.68 -6.96 1.09
CA ALA A 49 7.37 -6.94 2.37
C ALA A 49 6.39 -6.98 3.56
N VAL A 50 5.33 -6.17 3.51
CA VAL A 50 4.25 -6.19 4.51
C VAL A 50 3.62 -7.59 4.59
N GLY A 51 3.24 -8.18 3.47
CA GLY A 51 2.65 -9.54 3.46
C GLY A 51 3.59 -10.58 4.08
N LYS A 52 4.89 -10.51 3.75
CA LYS A 52 5.91 -11.42 4.28
C LYS A 52 6.03 -11.38 5.81
N VAL A 53 5.90 -10.21 6.43
CA VAL A 53 6.01 -10.06 7.89
C VAL A 53 4.66 -10.22 8.61
N ALA A 54 3.55 -9.83 7.98
CA ALA A 54 2.23 -9.82 8.60
C ALA A 54 1.49 -11.16 8.47
N ASP A 55 1.58 -11.85 7.32
CA ASP A 55 0.87 -13.11 7.07
C ASP A 55 1.15 -14.16 8.16
N PRO A 56 2.41 -14.44 8.56
CA PRO A 56 2.70 -15.47 9.56
C PRO A 56 2.13 -15.10 10.94
N VAL A 57 2.25 -13.83 11.33
CA VAL A 57 1.82 -13.34 12.65
C VAL A 57 0.30 -13.42 12.78
N PHE A 58 -0.45 -12.91 11.81
CA PHE A 58 -1.92 -12.96 11.86
C PHE A 58 -2.45 -14.38 11.70
N THR A 59 -1.74 -15.26 10.99
CA THR A 59 -2.10 -16.68 10.90
C THR A 59 -1.86 -17.42 12.22
N ALA A 60 -0.72 -17.18 12.88
CA ALA A 60 -0.35 -17.88 14.12
C ALA A 60 -1.18 -17.45 15.33
N LYS A 61 -1.82 -16.28 15.30
CA LYS A 61 -2.62 -15.77 16.43
C LYS A 61 -3.89 -16.57 16.72
N GLY A 62 -4.41 -17.35 15.77
CA GLY A 62 -5.56 -18.23 15.98
C GLY A 62 -6.91 -17.51 16.15
N ASP A 63 -6.96 -16.20 15.90
CA ASP A 63 -8.21 -15.43 15.81
C ASP A 63 -8.67 -15.34 14.36
N ASP A 64 -9.67 -16.18 14.03
CA ASP A 64 -10.23 -16.30 12.69
C ASP A 64 -10.84 -14.99 12.19
N GLU A 65 -11.40 -14.16 13.07
CA GLU A 65 -11.98 -12.87 12.67
C GLU A 65 -10.89 -11.88 12.28
N THR A 66 -9.86 -11.73 13.11
CA THR A 66 -8.71 -10.87 12.79
C THR A 66 -8.03 -11.32 11.49
N LEU A 67 -7.81 -12.62 11.30
CA LEU A 67 -7.20 -13.16 10.09
C LEU A 67 -8.07 -12.89 8.85
N ARG A 68 -9.39 -13.05 8.96
CA ARG A 68 -10.33 -12.75 7.87
C ARG A 68 -10.30 -11.28 7.48
N ILE A 69 -10.33 -10.37 8.45
CA ILE A 69 -10.30 -8.91 8.20
C ILE A 69 -8.96 -8.51 7.58
N TYR A 70 -7.85 -9.04 8.10
CA TYR A 70 -6.51 -8.84 7.54
C TYR A 70 -6.47 -9.21 6.06
N ARG A 71 -6.85 -10.46 5.72
CA ARG A 71 -6.83 -10.96 4.34
C ARG A 71 -7.72 -10.13 3.41
N ALA A 72 -8.91 -9.74 3.88
CA ALA A 72 -9.82 -8.91 3.10
C ALA A 72 -9.21 -7.53 2.78
N LYS A 73 -8.67 -6.84 3.79
CA LYS A 73 -8.07 -5.51 3.61
C LYS A 73 -6.78 -5.56 2.79
N PHE A 74 -5.90 -6.52 3.08
CA PHE A 74 -4.66 -6.71 2.33
C PHE A 74 -4.91 -7.04 0.86
N SER A 75 -5.87 -7.93 0.58
CA SER A 75 -6.27 -8.27 -0.79
C SER A 75 -6.86 -7.06 -1.52
N ARG A 76 -7.72 -6.27 -0.87
CA ARG A 76 -8.29 -5.04 -1.43
C ARG A 76 -7.21 -4.03 -1.80
N MET A 77 -6.28 -3.76 -0.87
CA MET A 77 -5.15 -2.85 -1.08
C MET A 77 -4.29 -3.30 -2.27
N ARG A 78 -3.87 -4.56 -2.29
CA ARG A 78 -3.05 -5.14 -3.36
C ARG A 78 -3.74 -5.07 -4.72
N SER A 79 -5.03 -5.41 -4.77
CA SER A 79 -5.81 -5.40 -6.00
C SER A 79 -6.02 -3.98 -6.54
N ALA A 80 -6.28 -3.01 -5.67
CA ALA A 80 -6.38 -1.60 -6.06
C ALA A 80 -5.06 -1.08 -6.68
N ALA A 81 -3.92 -1.39 -6.04
CA ALA A 81 -2.61 -1.00 -6.56
C ALA A 81 -2.30 -1.66 -7.92
N ALA A 82 -2.58 -2.96 -8.06
CA ALA A 82 -2.37 -3.69 -9.30
C ALA A 82 -3.25 -3.16 -10.44
N LEU A 83 -4.55 -2.93 -10.17
CA LEU A 83 -5.49 -2.39 -11.16
C LEU A 83 -5.06 -0.99 -11.62
N HIS A 84 -4.70 -0.10 -10.68
CA HIS A 84 -4.19 1.22 -11.04
C HIS A 84 -2.93 1.15 -11.93
N GLN A 85 -1.99 0.26 -11.61
CA GLN A 85 -0.77 0.10 -12.41
C GLN A 85 -1.06 -0.48 -13.81
N ALA A 86 -2.07 -1.34 -13.93
CA ALA A 86 -2.50 -1.92 -15.20
C ALA A 86 -3.24 -0.90 -16.08
N ASP A 87 -4.16 -0.13 -15.51
CA ASP A 87 -4.96 0.87 -16.23
C ASP A 87 -4.16 2.11 -16.63
N TRP A 88 -3.09 2.42 -15.88
CA TRP A 88 -2.26 3.62 -16.07
C TRP A 88 -0.80 3.28 -16.37
N PRO A 89 -0.48 2.60 -17.47
CA PRO A 89 0.91 2.36 -17.87
C PRO A 89 1.63 3.70 -18.11
N ALA A 90 2.97 3.69 -17.97
CA ALA A 90 3.77 4.92 -17.99
C ALA A 90 3.69 5.73 -19.30
N ILE A 91 3.17 5.14 -20.38
CA ILE A 91 2.93 5.81 -21.67
C ILE A 91 1.66 6.68 -21.65
N LEU A 92 0.64 6.35 -20.84
CA LEU A 92 -0.62 7.09 -20.76
C LEU A 92 -0.59 8.21 -19.70
N LEU A 93 0.55 8.38 -19.02
CA LEU A 93 0.72 9.40 -17.99
C LEU A 93 0.70 10.80 -18.63
N GLY A 94 -0.37 11.55 -18.36
CA GLY A 94 -0.56 12.90 -18.88
C GLY A 94 -1.70 13.02 -19.90
N GLU A 95 -2.17 11.92 -20.47
CA GLU A 95 -3.27 11.95 -21.46
C GLU A 95 -4.64 12.20 -20.82
N ARG A 96 -4.90 11.59 -19.66
CA ARG A 96 -6.18 11.68 -18.93
C ARG A 96 -5.95 11.97 -17.44
N PRO A 97 -5.58 13.21 -17.08
CA PRO A 97 -5.13 13.54 -15.73
C PRO A 97 -6.22 13.38 -14.66
N GLU A 98 -7.49 13.60 -14.98
CA GLU A 98 -8.59 13.44 -14.02
C GLU A 98 -8.87 11.98 -13.69
N GLU A 99 -8.96 11.12 -14.71
CA GLU A 99 -9.15 9.68 -14.54
C GLU A 99 -7.97 9.04 -13.79
N TYR A 100 -6.74 9.47 -14.09
CA TYR A 100 -5.55 9.06 -13.33
C TYR A 100 -5.66 9.42 -11.86
N ARG A 101 -6.06 10.67 -11.54
CA ARG A 101 -6.24 11.14 -10.15
C ARG A 101 -7.33 10.34 -9.43
N ALA A 102 -8.45 10.07 -10.09
CA ALA A 102 -9.53 9.27 -9.53
C ALA A 102 -9.07 7.83 -9.21
N SER A 103 -8.34 7.20 -10.13
CA SER A 103 -7.78 5.86 -9.91
C SER A 103 -6.75 5.85 -8.77
N ALA A 104 -5.85 6.85 -8.73
CA ALA A 104 -4.87 7.01 -7.66
C ALA A 104 -5.53 7.26 -6.29
N LEU A 105 -6.69 7.93 -6.24
CA LEU A 105 -7.47 8.12 -5.02
C LEU A 105 -7.97 6.78 -4.46
N GLY A 106 -8.50 5.91 -5.31
CA GLY A 106 -8.94 4.56 -4.89
C GLY A 106 -7.82 3.73 -4.27
N VAL A 107 -6.60 3.84 -4.82
CA VAL A 107 -5.40 3.22 -4.24
C VAL A 107 -5.09 3.83 -2.87
N ARG A 108 -5.09 5.16 -2.73
CA ARG A 108 -4.81 5.83 -1.45
C ARG A 108 -5.81 5.45 -0.37
N GLU A 109 -7.10 5.37 -0.70
CA GLU A 109 -8.15 5.00 0.25
C GLU A 109 -8.00 3.55 0.73
N ALA A 110 -7.78 2.60 -0.18
CA ALA A 110 -7.58 1.19 0.17
C ALA A 110 -6.33 0.99 1.05
N ASN A 111 -5.25 1.72 0.75
CA ASN A 111 -4.05 1.70 1.57
C ASN A 111 -4.28 2.32 2.95
N ARG A 112 -4.88 3.51 3.04
CA ARG A 112 -5.17 4.18 4.31
C ARG A 112 -6.03 3.31 5.22
N ASP A 113 -7.06 2.68 4.65
CA ASP A 113 -7.93 1.75 5.38
C ASP A 113 -7.16 0.54 5.93
N PHE A 114 -6.28 -0.05 5.11
CA PHE A 114 -5.42 -1.15 5.55
C PHE A 114 -4.44 -0.73 6.65
N VAL A 115 -3.69 0.36 6.45
CA VAL A 115 -2.70 0.89 7.41
C VAL A 115 -3.35 1.22 8.75
N ALA A 116 -4.49 1.92 8.74
CA ALA A 116 -5.23 2.28 9.94
C ALA A 116 -5.71 1.05 10.71
N TRP A 117 -6.19 0.04 10.00
CA TRP A 117 -6.58 -1.22 10.61
C TRP A 117 -5.39 -1.97 11.22
N VAL A 118 -4.27 -2.13 10.49
CA VAL A 118 -3.08 -2.82 11.02
C VAL A 118 -2.58 -2.13 12.29
N ARG A 119 -2.49 -0.79 12.30
CA ARG A 119 -2.08 -0.04 13.50
C ARG A 119 -3.00 -0.29 14.69
N THR A 120 -4.30 -0.42 14.45
CA THR A 120 -5.28 -0.75 15.51
C THR A 120 -5.09 -2.18 15.99
N ALA A 121 -4.96 -3.15 15.08
CA ALA A 121 -4.74 -4.55 15.41
C ALA A 121 -3.44 -4.75 16.20
N LEU A 122 -2.35 -4.09 15.82
CA LEU A 122 -1.07 -4.17 16.55
C LEU A 122 -1.19 -3.67 18.00
N LYS A 123 -1.96 -2.61 18.25
CA LYS A 123 -2.21 -2.11 19.62
C LYS A 123 -2.95 -3.14 20.46
N THR A 124 -3.98 -3.77 19.89
CA THR A 124 -4.73 -4.85 20.57
C THR A 124 -3.85 -6.06 20.87
N LEU A 125 -2.87 -6.37 20.01
CA LEU A 125 -1.96 -7.50 20.20
C LEU A 125 -0.79 -7.22 21.16
N GLN A 126 -0.56 -5.96 21.52
CA GLN A 126 0.47 -5.52 22.47
C GLN A 126 -0.05 -5.42 23.90
N GLY A 127 -1.35 -5.22 24.08
CA GLY A 127 -2.05 -5.30 25.37
C GLY A 127 -2.31 -6.73 25.79
#